data_AF-A0A6N6Z9X2-F1
#
_entry.id   AF-A0A6N6Z9X2-F1
#
_cell.length_a   1.000
_cell.length_b   1.000
_cell.length_c   1.000
_cell.angle_alpha   90.00
_cell.angle_beta   90.00
_cell.angle_gamma   90.00
#
_symmetry.space_group_name_H-M   'P 1'
#
loop_
_entity.id
_entity.type
_entity.pdbx_description
1 polymer ?
#
loop_
_entity_poly.entity_id
_entity_poly.type
_entity_poly.pdbx_seq_one_letter_code
_entity_poly.pdbx_strand_id
1 'polypeptide(L)'
;MDMINAISPMTTDAGQMRAQLAQAGASQGAGEVEMAADQFEAIFARQFLEEAMKPMFEGAISESGTGPDLYRYLLADSLSQSMAQRGVFGLGNVLQHQLQPATGSEPAENSTAQ
;
A
#
# COMPACT_ATOMS: atom_id res chain seq x y z
N MET A 1 21.36 -45.98 31.99
CA MET A 1 21.59 -45.11 30.82
C MET A 1 20.25 -45.09 30.14
N ASP A 2 19.41 -44.17 30.59
CA ASP A 2 17.98 -44.19 30.31
C ASP A 2 17.61 -42.89 29.63
N MET A 3 17.14 -43.11 28.41
CA MET A 3 16.41 -42.16 27.59
C MET A 3 15.20 -41.65 28.39
N ILE A 4 14.84 -40.38 28.21
CA ILE A 4 13.49 -39.88 27.87
C ILE A 4 13.68 -38.37 27.69
N ASN A 5 13.88 -37.96 26.43
CA ASN A 5 13.72 -36.58 26.01
C ASN A 5 12.24 -36.24 26.13
N ALA A 6 11.89 -35.29 26.99
CA ALA A 6 10.51 -34.83 27.15
C ALA A 6 10.08 -34.10 25.87
N ILE A 7 9.36 -34.80 25.00
CA ILE A 7 8.64 -34.20 23.89
C ILE A 7 7.45 -33.48 24.53
N SER A 8 7.56 -32.17 24.72
CA SER A 8 6.44 -31.34 25.14
C SER A 8 5.28 -31.48 24.14
N PRO A 9 4.04 -31.67 24.60
CA PRO A 9 2.91 -31.78 23.70
C PRO A 9 2.63 -30.42 23.07
N MET A 10 2.55 -30.41 21.75
CA MET A 10 2.02 -29.32 20.94
C MET A 10 0.52 -29.17 21.25
N THR A 11 0.19 -28.53 22.37
CA THR A 11 -1.16 -28.04 22.65
C THR A 11 -1.27 -26.66 22.01
N THR A 12 -1.49 -26.63 20.70
CA THR A 12 -1.86 -25.40 20.01
C THR A 12 -3.23 -24.97 20.53
N ASP A 13 -3.24 -23.92 21.33
CA ASP A 13 -4.44 -23.33 21.91
C ASP A 13 -5.36 -22.81 20.78
N ALA A 14 -6.64 -23.19 20.81
CA ALA A 14 -7.61 -22.79 19.78
C ALA A 14 -7.80 -21.27 19.69
N GLY A 15 -7.52 -20.53 20.78
CA GLY A 15 -7.45 -19.08 20.81
C GLY A 15 -6.25 -18.54 20.02
N GLN A 16 -5.08 -19.19 20.13
CA GLN A 16 -3.89 -18.83 19.34
C GLN A 16 -4.11 -19.04 17.84
N MET A 17 -4.79 -20.12 17.44
CA MET A 17 -5.10 -20.36 16.03
C MET A 17 -6.09 -19.32 15.47
N ARG A 18 -7.11 -18.92 16.25
CA ARG A 18 -8.04 -17.84 15.85
C ARG A 18 -7.36 -16.48 15.76
N ALA A 19 -6.45 -16.17 16.68
CA ALA A 19 -5.66 -14.94 16.64
C ALA A 19 -4.75 -14.90 15.41
N GLN A 20 -4.11 -16.02 15.05
CA GLN A 20 -3.29 -16.11 13.82
C GLN A 20 -4.12 -15.93 12.55
N LEU A 21 -5.33 -16.52 12.46
CA LEU A 21 -6.21 -16.30 11.30
C LEU A 21 -6.71 -14.85 11.20
N ALA A 22 -7.06 -14.23 12.33
CA ALA A 22 -7.48 -12.82 12.35
C ALA A 22 -6.32 -11.90 11.93
N GLN A 23 -5.10 -12.19 12.38
CA GLN A 23 -3.91 -11.42 12.01
C GLN A 23 -3.51 -11.63 10.56
N ALA A 24 -3.66 -12.85 10.02
CA ALA A 24 -3.44 -13.14 8.61
C ALA A 24 -4.41 -12.38 7.70
N GLY A 25 -5.71 -12.34 8.05
CA GLY A 25 -6.72 -11.57 7.32
C GLY A 25 -6.46 -10.06 7.38
N ALA A 26 -6.06 -9.54 8.55
CA ALA A 26 -5.67 -8.13 8.70
C ALA A 26 -4.43 -7.76 7.87
N SER A 27 -3.43 -8.65 7.79
CA SER A 27 -2.25 -8.44 6.97
C SER A 27 -2.52 -8.49 5.46
N GLN A 28 -3.49 -9.29 5.00
CA GLN A 28 -3.92 -9.27 3.59
C GLN A 28 -4.58 -7.94 3.23
N GLY A 29 -5.53 -7.45 4.05
CA GLY A 29 -6.18 -6.17 3.80
C GLY A 29 -5.22 -4.98 3.85
N ALA A 30 -4.22 -5.02 4.75
CA ALA A 30 -3.19 -3.98 4.82
C ALA A 30 -2.34 -3.90 3.54
N GLY A 31 -1.93 -5.05 2.98
CA GLY A 31 -1.17 -5.10 1.73
C GLY A 31 -1.98 -4.63 0.51
N GLU A 32 -3.28 -4.92 0.47
CA GLU A 32 -4.17 -4.42 -0.59
C GLU A 32 -4.32 -2.89 -0.54
N VAL A 33 -4.44 -2.31 0.65
CA VAL A 33 -4.52 -0.86 0.85
C VAL A 33 -3.22 -0.18 0.43
N GLU A 34 -2.06 -0.75 0.79
CA GLU A 34 -0.75 -0.25 0.37
C GLU A 34 -0.62 -0.23 -1.16
N MET A 35 -0.90 -1.35 -1.82
CA MET A 35 -0.85 -1.45 -3.29
C MET A 35 -1.83 -0.50 -4.00
N ALA A 36 -3.02 -0.29 -3.43
CA ALA A 36 -4.00 0.65 -4.00
C ALA A 36 -3.54 2.11 -3.83
N ALA A 37 -2.96 2.44 -2.68
CA ALA A 37 -2.46 3.77 -2.35
C ALA A 37 -1.26 4.16 -3.24
N ASP A 38 -0.35 3.23 -3.50
CA ASP A 38 0.79 3.44 -4.40
C ASP A 38 0.34 3.68 -5.86
N GLN A 39 -0.64 2.89 -6.34
CA GLN A 39 -1.19 3.07 -7.67
C GLN A 39 -1.90 4.43 -7.82
N PHE A 40 -2.60 4.87 -6.78
CA PHE A 40 -3.21 6.20 -6.75
C PHE A 40 -2.16 7.30 -6.87
N GLU A 41 -1.08 7.23 -6.08
CA GLU A 41 -0.01 8.23 -6.11
C GLU A 41 0.70 8.27 -7.48
N ALA A 42 0.86 7.12 -8.14
CA ALA A 42 1.41 7.06 -9.51
C ALA A 42 0.52 7.75 -10.54
N ILE A 43 -0.80 7.53 -10.48
CA ILE A 43 -1.75 8.20 -11.39
C ILE A 43 -1.73 9.71 -11.14
N PHE A 44 -1.77 10.12 -9.87
CA PHE A 44 -1.68 11.53 -9.48
C PHE A 44 -0.39 12.18 -9.98
N ALA A 45 0.76 11.54 -9.73
CA ALA A 45 2.05 12.01 -10.18
C ALA A 45 2.10 12.19 -11.70
N ARG A 46 1.55 11.22 -12.46
CA ARG A 46 1.47 11.31 -13.92
C ARG A 46 0.64 12.50 -14.37
N GLN A 47 -0.57 12.69 -13.83
CA GLN A 47 -1.44 13.80 -14.20
C GLN A 47 -0.84 15.16 -13.83
N PHE A 48 -0.23 15.25 -12.64
CA PHE A 48 0.46 16.45 -12.20
C PHE A 48 1.62 16.80 -13.13
N LEU A 49 2.42 15.81 -13.50
CA LEU A 49 3.60 16.00 -14.32
C LEU A 49 3.24 16.30 -15.78
N GLU A 50 2.21 15.64 -16.33
CA GLU A 50 1.63 15.95 -17.65
C GLU A 50 1.21 17.42 -17.74
N GLU A 51 0.59 17.97 -16.68
CA GLU A 51 0.21 19.39 -16.60
C GLU A 51 1.42 20.30 -16.43
N ALA A 52 2.31 19.98 -15.50
CA ALA A 52 3.49 20.79 -15.17
C ALA A 52 4.47 20.93 -16.34
N MET A 53 4.53 19.92 -17.21
CA MET A 53 5.43 19.93 -18.35
C MET A 53 4.84 20.60 -19.60
N LYS A 54 3.54 20.92 -19.64
CA LYS A 54 2.92 21.64 -20.78
C LYS A 54 3.72 22.87 -21.25
N PRO A 55 4.13 23.82 -20.38
CA PRO A 55 4.90 25.00 -20.81
C PRO A 55 6.29 24.69 -21.36
N MET A 56 6.87 23.51 -21.06
CA MET A 56 8.14 23.08 -21.65
C MET A 56 7.97 22.73 -23.15
N PHE A 57 6.75 22.39 -23.56
CA PHE A 57 6.41 21.94 -24.91
C PHE A 57 5.71 23.02 -25.73
N GLU A 58 5.04 23.98 -25.07
CA GLU A 58 4.56 25.22 -25.66
C GLU A 58 5.75 26.13 -26.07
N GLY A 59 6.34 25.87 -27.24
CA GLY A 59 7.33 26.75 -27.87
C GLY A 59 8.59 26.07 -28.40
N ALA A 60 9.04 24.97 -27.79
CA ALA A 60 10.19 24.19 -28.29
C ALA A 60 9.77 23.07 -29.26
N ILE A 61 8.49 22.69 -29.27
CA ILE A 61 7.95 21.54 -29.99
C ILE A 61 6.62 21.88 -30.69
N SER A 62 6.60 22.98 -31.44
CA SER A 62 5.41 23.42 -32.20
C SER A 62 5.08 22.52 -33.41
N GLU A 63 5.82 21.43 -33.63
CA GLU A 63 5.59 20.48 -34.72
C GLU A 63 4.79 19.29 -34.16
N SER A 64 3.47 19.37 -34.30
CA SER A 64 2.54 18.25 -34.07
C SER A 64 3.02 17.00 -34.82
N GLY A 65 3.58 16.04 -34.09
CA GLY A 65 4.15 14.81 -34.64
C GLY A 65 4.26 13.70 -33.59
N THR A 66 4.18 12.44 -34.02
CA THR A 66 4.08 11.26 -33.14
C THR A 66 5.30 11.05 -32.24
N GLY A 67 6.48 11.52 -32.63
CA GLY A 67 7.73 11.33 -31.89
C GLY A 67 7.82 12.12 -30.59
N PRO A 68 7.63 13.45 -30.61
CA PRO A 68 7.65 14.26 -29.39
C PRO A 68 6.55 13.92 -28.38
N ASP A 69 5.35 13.55 -28.86
CA ASP A 69 4.26 13.09 -27.99
C ASP A 69 4.61 11.76 -27.30
N LEU A 70 5.22 10.82 -28.02
CA LEU A 70 5.70 9.56 -27.44
C LEU A 70 6.82 9.81 -26.41
N TYR A 71 7.77 10.69 -26.71
CA TYR A 71 8.82 11.06 -25.75
C TYR A 71 8.25 11.70 -24.49
N ARG A 72 7.31 12.63 -24.64
CA ARG A 72 6.62 13.27 -23.51
C ARG A 72 5.94 12.23 -22.63
N TYR A 73 5.19 11.32 -23.22
CA TYR A 73 4.53 10.25 -22.50
C TYR A 73 5.54 9.36 -21.74
N LEU A 74 6.59 8.89 -22.41
CA LEU A 74 7.61 8.02 -21.81
C LEU A 74 8.36 8.72 -20.66
N LEU A 75 8.68 10.00 -20.83
CA LEU A 75 9.33 10.80 -19.79
C LEU A 75 8.41 11.01 -18.60
N ALA A 76 7.15 11.39 -18.85
CA ALA A 76 6.17 11.60 -17.80
C ALA A 76 5.88 10.30 -17.04
N ASP A 77 5.71 9.18 -17.75
CA ASP A 77 5.47 7.86 -17.18
C ASP A 77 6.65 7.37 -16.32
N SER A 78 7.88 7.44 -16.83
CA SER A 78 9.07 7.02 -16.07
C SER A 78 9.28 7.86 -14.80
N LEU A 79 9.11 9.18 -14.90
CA LEU A 79 9.30 10.07 -13.75
C LEU A 79 8.17 9.88 -12.72
N SER A 80 6.92 9.74 -13.17
CA SER A 80 5.79 9.50 -12.26
C SER A 80 5.90 8.17 -11.52
N GLN A 81 6.32 7.09 -12.18
CA GLN A 81 6.62 5.81 -11.51
C GLN A 81 7.75 5.96 -10.48
N SER A 82 8.85 6.67 -10.83
CA SER A 82 9.94 6.91 -9.88
C SER A 82 9.51 7.79 -8.70
N MET A 83 8.55 8.70 -8.87
CA MET A 83 8.04 9.55 -7.78
C MET A 83 7.12 8.76 -6.85
N ALA A 84 6.24 7.92 -7.41
CA ALA A 84 5.34 7.07 -6.63
C ALA A 84 6.09 6.02 -5.80
N GLN A 85 7.06 5.32 -6.39
CA GLN A 85 7.90 4.34 -5.67
C GLN A 85 8.69 4.97 -4.51
N ARG A 86 9.01 6.26 -4.63
CA ARG A 86 9.73 7.00 -3.58
C ARG A 86 8.80 7.69 -2.59
N GLY A 87 7.49 7.67 -2.82
CA GLY A 87 6.49 8.36 -1.99
C GLY A 87 6.70 9.88 -1.95
N VAL A 88 7.07 10.50 -3.07
CA VAL A 88 7.44 11.94 -3.13
C VAL A 88 6.31 12.85 -2.66
N PHE A 89 5.04 12.48 -2.87
CA PHE A 89 3.90 13.25 -2.40
C PHE A 89 3.42 12.80 -1.03
N GLY A 90 3.70 11.56 -0.63
CA GLY A 90 3.30 10.99 0.66
C GLY A 90 1.79 10.78 0.79
N LEU A 91 1.05 10.86 -0.32
CA LEU A 91 -0.40 10.64 -0.36
C LEU A 91 -0.72 9.17 -0.07
N GLY A 92 0.14 8.26 -0.51
CA GLY A 92 0.02 6.84 -0.21
C GLY A 92 -0.01 6.58 1.31
N ASN A 93 0.93 7.18 2.05
CA ASN A 93 1.02 7.06 3.51
C ASN A 93 -0.22 7.63 4.22
N VAL A 94 -0.76 8.76 3.74
CA VAL A 94 -1.97 9.38 4.32
C VAL A 94 -3.19 8.48 4.07
N LEU A 95 -3.33 7.94 2.86
CA LEU A 95 -4.43 7.02 2.52
C LEU A 95 -4.33 5.73 3.34
N GLN A 96 -3.14 5.17 3.47
CA GLN A 96 -2.91 4.00 4.32
C GLN A 96 -3.29 4.28 5.78
N HIS A 97 -2.98 5.47 6.31
CA HIS A 97 -3.35 5.83 7.69
C HIS A 97 -4.86 5.98 7.87
N GLN A 98 -5.57 6.52 6.88
CA GLN A 98 -7.03 6.70 6.94
C GLN A 98 -7.82 5.43 6.68
N LEU A 99 -7.27 4.52 5.87
CA LEU A 99 -7.92 3.26 5.49
C LEU A 99 -7.51 2.09 6.38
N GLN A 100 -6.48 2.25 7.21
CA GLN A 100 -6.20 1.31 8.29
C GLN A 100 -7.44 1.23 9.17
N PRO A 101 -8.04 0.04 9.33
CA PRO A 101 -9.17 -0.10 10.21
C PRO A 101 -8.74 0.37 11.59
N ALA A 102 -9.44 1.37 12.14
CA ALA A 102 -9.33 1.68 13.55
C ALA A 102 -9.57 0.35 14.25
N THR A 103 -8.55 -0.20 14.89
CA THR A 103 -8.70 -1.39 15.72
C THR A 103 -9.57 -0.96 16.88
N GLY A 104 -10.88 -0.98 16.65
CA GLY A 104 -11.94 -0.91 17.65
C GLY A 104 -11.80 -2.16 18.48
N SER A 105 -10.84 -2.12 19.38
CA SER A 105 -10.87 -2.91 20.59
C SER A 105 -12.02 -2.33 21.40
N GLU A 106 -13.25 -2.73 21.07
CA GLU A 106 -14.30 -2.75 22.08
C GLU A 106 -13.79 -3.69 23.17
N PRO A 107 -13.46 -3.18 24.37
CA PRO A 107 -13.17 -4.07 25.48
C PRO A 107 -14.46 -4.86 25.71
N ALA A 108 -14.34 -6.19 25.65
CA ALA A 108 -15.42 -7.11 25.99
C ALA A 108 -16.00 -6.69 27.35
N GLU A 109 -17.14 -6.00 27.29
CA GLU A 109 -17.88 -5.53 28.45
C GLU A 109 -18.51 -6.77 29.08
N ASN A 110 -17.74 -7.37 29.98
CA ASN A 110 -18.16 -8.07 31.18
C ASN A 110 -19.43 -8.95 31.05
N SER A 111 -19.26 -10.16 30.51
CA SER A 111 -20.12 -11.28 30.87
C SER A 111 -19.71 -11.79 32.27
N THR A 112 -20.13 -11.08 33.32
CA THR A 112 -20.31 -11.70 34.64
C THR A 112 -21.80 -11.73 34.94
N ALA A 113 -22.41 -12.87 34.62
CA ALA A 113 -23.58 -13.32 35.34
C ALA A 113 -23.19 -13.51 36.80
N GLN A 114 -23.95 -12.88 37.70
CA GLN A 114 -24.40 -13.44 38.98
C GLN A 114 -25.59 -12.63 39.48
#